data_AF-A0A1G8P307-F1
#
_entry.id   AF-A0A1G8P307-F1
#
_cell.length_a   1.000
_cell.length_b   1.000
_cell.length_c   1.000
_cell.angle_alpha   90.00
_cell.angle_beta   90.00
_cell.angle_gamma   90.00
#
_symmetry.space_group_name_H-M   'P 1'
#
loop_
_entity.id
_entity.type
_entity.pdbx_description
1 polymer ?
#
loop_
_entity_poly.entity_id
_entity_poly.type
_entity_poly.pdbx_seq_one_letter_code
_entity_poly.pdbx_strand_id
1 'polypeptide(L)' 'MFMSHDLTLQEIAESIPKSLLNASDKDIEGLQEILEQTLEVRESHKELQRMVKSYTNGHVSSGGQR' A
#
# COMPACT_ATOMS: atom_id res chain seq x y z
N MET A 1 16.72 16.21 2.65
CA MET A 1 16.56 16.44 4.10
C MET A 1 15.28 15.72 4.50
N PHE A 2 15.37 14.58 5.17
CA PHE A 2 14.18 13.90 5.70
C PHE A 2 13.75 14.68 6.93
N MET A 3 12.64 15.43 6.85
CA MET A 3 12.06 16.07 8.03
C MET A 3 11.41 14.96 8.85
N SER A 4 12.07 14.52 9.91
CA SER A 4 11.38 13.83 11.00
C SER A 4 10.46 14.87 11.63
N HIS A 5 9.19 14.87 11.22
CA HIS A 5 8.18 15.70 11.87
C HIS A 5 8.01 15.14 13.28
N ASP A 6 8.45 15.91 14.28
CA ASP A 6 8.09 15.69 15.69
C ASP A 6 6.60 15.96 15.84
N LEU A 7 5.79 14.98 15.44
CA LEU A 7 4.34 15.03 15.60
C LEU A 7 4.02 14.94 17.08
N THR A 8 3.31 15.94 17.58
CA THR A 8 2.75 15.90 18.93
C THR A 8 1.68 14.82 19.03
N LEU A 9 1.48 14.25 20.22
CA LEU A 9 0.41 13.26 20.45
C LEU A 9 -0.98 13.79 20.04
N GLN A 10 -1.18 15.10 20.15
CA GLN A 10 -2.40 15.77 19.71
C GLN A 10 -2.55 15.71 18.19
N GLU A 11 -1.52 16.04 17.43
CA GLU A 11 -1.56 15.97 15.96
C GLU A 11 -1.77 14.54 15.45
N ILE A 12 -1.17 13.55 16.14
CA ILE A 12 -1.43 12.13 15.86
C ILE A 12 -2.90 11.80 16.11
N ALA A 13 -3.46 12.18 17.26
CA ALA A 13 -4.85 11.92 17.60
C ALA A 13 -5.84 12.62 16.64
N GLU A 14 -5.54 13.84 16.20
CA GLU A 14 -6.34 14.60 15.25
C GLU A 14 -6.30 14.00 13.83
N SER A 15 -5.20 13.33 13.47
CA SER A 15 -5.08 12.62 12.20
C SER A 15 -5.84 11.30 12.15
N ILE A 16 -6.18 10.72 13.31
CA ILE A 16 -6.89 9.45 13.40
C ILE A 16 -8.40 9.73 13.33
N PRO A 17 -9.14 9.09 12.39
CA PRO A 17 -10.60 9.18 12.34
C PRO A 17 -11.22 8.90 13.72
N LYS A 18 -12.15 9.77 14.16
CA LYS A 18 -12.82 9.61 15.46
C LYS A 18 -13.51 8.25 15.63
N SER A 19 -13.91 7.62 14.53
CA SER A 19 -14.45 6.26 14.51
C SER A 19 -13.44 5.20 14.96
N LEU A 20 -12.15 5.42 14.76
CA LEU A 20 -11.06 4.55 15.22
C LEU A 20 -10.66 4.86 16.67
N LEU A 21 -10.72 6.12 17.10
CA LEU A 21 -10.47 6.49 18.50
C LEU A 21 -11.50 5.89 19.46
N ASN A 22 -12.72 5.66 18.99
CA ASN A 22 -13.82 5.07 19.76
C ASN A 22 -14.10 3.60 19.39
N ALA A 23 -13.24 2.98 18.59
CA ALA A 23 -13.40 1.60 18.16
C ALA A 23 -13.13 0.63 19.33
N SER A 24 -13.83 -0.50 19.36
CA SER A 24 -13.45 -1.58 20.28
C SER A 24 -12.17 -2.27 19.81
N ASP A 25 -11.45 -2.94 20.71
CA ASP A 25 -10.24 -3.70 20.35
C ASP A 25 -10.51 -4.68 19.20
N LYS A 26 -11.69 -5.31 19.19
CA LYS A 26 -12.15 -6.22 18.13
C LYS A 26 -12.31 -5.52 16.78
N ASP A 27 -12.80 -4.28 16.77
CA ASP A 27 -12.94 -3.50 15.54
C ASP A 27 -11.58 -3.08 14.99
N ILE A 28 -10.62 -2.80 15.88
CA ILE A 28 -9.23 -2.49 15.52
C ILE A 28 -8.53 -3.72 14.92
N GLU A 29 -8.70 -4.89 15.54
CA GLU A 29 -8.19 -6.17 15.00
C GLU A 29 -8.78 -6.48 13.62
N GLY A 30 -10.10 -6.34 13.46
CA GLY A 30 -10.76 -6.54 12.16
C GLY A 30 -10.27 -5.55 11.10
N LEU A 31 -10.00 -4.31 11.48
CA LEU A 31 -9.38 -3.34 10.56
C LEU A 31 -7.95 -3.73 10.19
N GLN A 32 -7.16 -4.22 11.15
CA GLN A 32 -5.80 -4.68 10.92
C GLN A 32 -5.77 -5.82 9.90
N GLU A 33 -6.67 -6.80 10.02
CA GLU A 33 -6.82 -7.89 9.04
C GLU A 33 -7.16 -7.35 7.64
N ILE A 34 -8.10 -6.40 7.55
CA ILE A 34 -8.47 -5.75 6.27
C ILE A 34 -7.27 -5.03 5.65
N LEU A 35 -6.48 -4.33 6.46
CA LEU A 35 -5.29 -3.62 6.00
C LEU A 35 -4.23 -4.58 5.48
N GLU A 36 -3.99 -5.69 6.18
CA GLU A 36 -3.04 -6.72 5.75
C GLU A 36 -3.44 -7.32 4.40
N GLN A 37 -4.71 -7.71 4.24
CA GLN A 37 -5.24 -8.22 2.98
C GLN A 37 -5.13 -7.18 1.84
N THR A 38 -5.39 -5.91 2.15
CA THR A 38 -5.27 -4.82 1.17
C THR A 38 -3.82 -4.62 0.71
N LEU A 39 -2.86 -4.74 1.63
CA LEU A 39 -1.43 -4.67 1.32
C LEU A 39 -1.00 -5.83 0.43
N GLU A 40 -1.45 -7.05 0.73
CA GLU A 40 -1.16 -8.24 -0.08
C GLU A 40 -1.65 -8.04 -1.52
N VAL A 41 -2.93 -7.67 -1.71
CA VAL A 41 -3.50 -7.39 -3.03
C VAL A 41 -2.71 -6.33 -3.78
N ARG A 42 -2.27 -5.26 -3.09
CA ARG A 42 -1.46 -4.20 -3.69
C ARG A 42 -0.11 -4.73 -4.19
N GLU A 43 0.57 -5.57 -3.40
CA GLU A 43 1.86 -6.14 -3.80
C GLU A 43 1.70 -7.15 -4.95
N SER A 44 0.66 -7.99 -4.93
CA SER A 44 0.33 -8.89 -6.05
C SER A 44 0.05 -8.11 -7.34
N HIS A 45 -0.67 -6.99 -7.25
CA HIS A 45 -0.93 -6.13 -8.40
C HIS A 45 0.36 -5.50 -8.96
N LYS A 46 1.27 -5.03 -8.09
CA LYS A 46 2.58 -4.52 -8.53
C LYS A 46 3.39 -5.60 -9.24
N GLU A 47 3.36 -6.84 -8.73
CA GLU A 47 4.06 -7.95 -9.36
C GLU A 47 3.48 -8.29 -10.73
N LEU A 48 2.16 -8.33 -10.85
CA LEU A 48 1.49 -8.49 -12.14
C LEU A 48 1.90 -7.39 -13.13
N GLN A 49 1.96 -6.14 -12.69
CA GLN A 49 2.44 -5.05 -13.54
C GLN A 49 3.90 -5.25 -13.99
N ARG A 50 4.78 -5.77 -13.13
CA ARG A 50 6.17 -6.09 -13.52
C ARG A 50 6.20 -7.20 -14.57
N MET A 51 5.42 -8.27 -14.38
CA MET A 51 5.33 -9.37 -15.34
C MET A 51 4.82 -8.90 -16.69
N VAL A 52 3.75 -8.10 -16.72
CA VAL A 52 3.21 -7.53 -17.96
C VAL A 52 4.26 -6.68 -18.67
N LYS A 53 4.96 -5.79 -17.96
CA LYS A 53 6.03 -4.97 -18.55
C LYS A 53 7.18 -5.81 -19.10
N SER A 54 7.59 -6.86 -18.37
CA SER A 54 8.63 -7.78 -18.81
C SER A 54 8.22 -8.49 -20.11
N TYR A 55 6.99 -9.01 -20.16
CA TYR A 55 6.43 -9.66 -21.34
C TYR A 55 6.36 -8.72 -22.55
N THR A 56 5.82 -7.50 -22.37
CA THR A 56 5.73 -6.51 -23.45
C THR A 56 7.12 -6.10 -23.96
N ASN A 57 8.09 -5.90 -23.06
CA ASN A 57 9.44 -5.52 -23.44
C ASN A 57 10.20 -6.66 -24.13
N GLY A 58 9.98 -7.91 -23.71
CA GLY A 58 10.55 -9.10 -24.37
C GLY A 58 10.02 -9.30 -25.80
N HIS A 59 8.74 -9.00 -26.03
CA HIS A 59 8.13 -9.05 -27.36
C HIS A 59 8.53 -7.88 -28.27
N VAL A 60 8.76 -6.68 -27.73
CA VAL A 60 9.22 -5.52 -28.52
C VAL A 60 10.66 -5.71 -29.02
N SER A 61 11.54 -6.36 -28.25
CA SER A 61 12.93 -6.61 -28.66
C SER A 61 13.09 -7.73 -29.69
N SER A 62 12.07 -8.57 -29.92
CA SER A 62 12.10 -9.66 -30.92
C SER A 62 11.49 -9.27 -32.28
N GLY A 63 10.92 -8.07 -32.40
CA GLY A 63 10.42 -7.49 -33.66
C GLY A 63 11.42 -6.59 -34.42
N GLY A 64 12.65 -6.45 -33.91
CA GLY A 64 13.69 -5.56 -34.45
C GLY A 64 14.89 -6.29 -35.06
N GLN A 65 14.65 -7.23 -35.96
CA GLN A 65 15.65 -7.64 -36.96
C GLN A 65 15.07 -7.41 -38.34
N ARG A 66 15.41 -6.26 -38.93
CA ARG A 66 15.54 -6.06 -40.38
C ARG A 66 16.19 -4.73 -40.67
#